data_AF-T1BLU5-F1
#
_entry.id   AF-T1BLU5-F1
#
_cell.length_a   1.000
_cell.length_b   1.000
_cell.length_c   1.000
_cell.angle_alpha   90.00
_cell.angle_beta   90.00
_cell.angle_gamma   90.00
#
_symmetry.space_group_name_H-M   'P 1'
#
loop_
_entity.id
_entity.type
_entity.pdbx_description
1 polymer ?
#
loop_
_entity_poly.entity_id
_entity_poly.type
_entity_poly.pdbx_seq_one_letter_code
_entity_poly.pdbx_strand_id
1 'polypeptide(L)'
;GRAIHSREVTDLMFDQVSMRQSIGPVVWPVEPETIAVRFGEISQSDVDQLVASERARYRVDMDPALFERSVRLALALEAVAREQQLDAFSAFDQVWLTDPRVGVIPSYGTGRLCEVGIATAPEGDAATAIAQLTLQELAGQATTLENYVIDFDNNAVMFSHDGHGNPALGTPGAVSVK
;
A
#
# COMPACT_ATOMS: atom_id res chain seq x y z
N GLY A 1 -10.22 -25.46 -10.19
CA GLY A 1 -11.04 -24.24 -10.25
C GLY A 1 -10.14 -23.13 -10.72
N ARG A 2 -10.54 -22.38 -11.76
CA ARG A 2 -9.73 -21.26 -12.26
C ARG A 2 -9.79 -20.13 -11.24
N ALA A 3 -8.64 -19.74 -10.72
CA ALA A 3 -8.48 -18.48 -10.00
C ALA A 3 -8.88 -17.35 -10.97
N ILE A 4 -9.84 -16.54 -10.56
CA ILE A 4 -10.20 -15.30 -11.24
C ILE A 4 -9.05 -14.33 -10.96
N HIS A 5 -8.04 -14.35 -11.82
CA HIS A 5 -7.06 -13.27 -11.88
C HIS A 5 -7.74 -12.10 -12.59
N SER A 6 -7.52 -10.88 -12.11
CA SER A 6 -7.80 -9.61 -12.81
C SER A 6 -6.95 -9.50 -14.08
N ARG A 7 -7.19 -10.38 -15.06
CA ARG A 7 -6.36 -10.58 -16.27
C ARG A 7 -6.50 -9.50 -17.34
N GLU A 8 -7.31 -8.46 -17.11
CA GLU A 8 -7.75 -7.54 -18.16
C GLU A 8 -7.55 -6.05 -17.81
N VAL A 9 -6.59 -5.73 -16.94
CA VAL A 9 -6.23 -4.33 -16.65
C VAL A 9 -5.01 -3.96 -17.50
N THR A 10 -5.23 -3.17 -18.56
CA THR A 10 -4.21 -2.90 -19.60
C THR A 10 -3.34 -1.69 -19.29
N ASP A 11 -3.83 -0.73 -18.51
CA ASP A 11 -3.09 0.48 -18.13
C ASP A 11 -1.99 0.22 -17.09
N LEU A 12 -2.12 -0.82 -16.27
CA LEU A 12 -1.08 -1.25 -15.33
C LEU A 12 0.08 -2.01 -16.02
N MET A 13 -0.08 -2.38 -17.29
CA MET A 13 0.98 -3.06 -18.05
C MET A 13 2.00 -2.06 -18.57
N PHE A 14 3.28 -2.34 -18.35
CA PHE A 14 4.37 -1.50 -18.82
C PHE A 14 5.56 -2.32 -19.30
N ASP A 15 6.37 -1.74 -20.17
CA ASP A 15 7.64 -2.31 -20.61
C ASP A 15 8.75 -1.93 -19.61
N GLN A 16 9.15 -2.89 -18.78
CA GLN A 16 10.20 -2.72 -17.77
C GLN A 16 11.56 -2.33 -18.38
N VAL A 17 11.89 -2.83 -19.57
CA VAL A 17 13.17 -2.53 -20.23
C VAL A 17 13.17 -1.09 -20.72
N SER A 18 12.10 -0.67 -21.39
CA SER A 18 11.93 0.71 -21.86
C SER A 18 11.90 1.71 -20.69
N MET A 19 11.18 1.39 -19.61
CA MET A 19 11.11 2.24 -18.42
C MET A 19 12.47 2.38 -17.74
N ARG A 20 13.21 1.27 -17.57
CA ARG A 20 14.57 1.30 -17.03
C ARG A 20 15.52 2.12 -17.91
N GLN A 21 15.43 2.01 -19.23
CA GLN A 21 16.25 2.79 -20.15
C GLN A 21 15.94 4.29 -20.09
N SER A 22 14.68 4.65 -19.85
CA SER A 22 14.24 6.04 -19.90
C SER A 22 14.44 6.78 -18.57
N ILE A 23 14.11 6.15 -17.44
CA ILE A 23 14.11 6.79 -16.11
C ILE A 23 14.85 6.00 -15.03
N GLY A 24 15.40 4.81 -15.35
CA GLY A 24 16.33 4.08 -14.48
C GLY A 24 15.81 3.00 -13.52
N PRO A 25 14.52 2.89 -13.14
CA PRO A 25 14.09 1.97 -12.09
C PRO A 25 14.25 0.51 -12.53
N VAL A 26 14.46 -0.35 -11.54
CA VAL A 26 14.44 -1.81 -11.70
C VAL A 26 13.25 -2.34 -10.92
N VAL A 27 12.34 -3.01 -11.59
CA VAL A 27 11.20 -3.68 -10.95
C VAL A 27 11.61 -5.12 -10.70
N TRP A 28 11.59 -5.52 -9.43
CA TRP A 28 11.99 -6.85 -9.00
C TRP A 28 10.81 -7.56 -8.32
N PRO A 29 10.50 -8.82 -8.69
CA PRO A 29 9.41 -9.54 -8.05
C PRO A 29 9.77 -9.92 -6.61
N VAL A 30 8.83 -9.69 -5.70
CA VAL A 30 8.87 -10.19 -4.32
C VAL A 30 7.82 -11.27 -4.18
N GLU A 31 8.24 -12.47 -3.75
CA GLU A 31 7.31 -13.58 -3.57
C GLU A 31 6.34 -13.28 -2.41
N PRO A 32 5.01 -13.44 -2.60
CA PRO A 32 4.03 -13.21 -1.53
C PRO A 32 4.29 -14.05 -0.28
N GLU A 33 4.87 -15.25 -0.47
CA GLU A 33 5.33 -16.14 0.60
C GLU A 33 6.34 -15.46 1.53
N THR A 34 7.25 -14.64 1.00
CA THR A 34 8.24 -13.91 1.80
C THR A 34 7.56 -12.98 2.80
N ILE A 35 6.51 -12.28 2.37
CA ILE A 35 5.70 -11.42 3.26
C ILE A 35 4.90 -12.28 4.25
N ALA A 36 4.30 -13.39 3.81
CA ALA A 36 3.49 -14.24 4.67
C ALA A 36 4.31 -14.95 5.76
N VAL A 37 5.56 -15.33 5.47
CA VAL A 37 6.52 -15.83 6.46
C VAL A 37 6.88 -14.71 7.44
N ARG A 38 7.28 -13.53 6.94
CA ARG A 38 7.62 -12.39 7.80
C ARG A 38 6.46 -12.00 8.71
N PHE A 39 5.22 -12.04 8.21
CA PHE A 39 4.00 -11.79 8.98
C PHE A 39 3.91 -12.65 10.24
N GLY A 40 4.26 -13.95 10.14
CA GLY A 40 4.28 -14.86 11.28
C GLY A 40 5.43 -14.63 12.27
N GLU A 41 6.47 -13.92 11.85
CA GLU A 41 7.66 -13.60 12.66
C GLU A 41 7.55 -12.26 13.39
N ILE A 42 6.65 -11.36 12.96
CA ILE A 42 6.40 -10.08 13.64
C ILE A 42 5.96 -10.38 15.09
N SER A 43 6.62 -9.74 16.06
CA SER A 43 6.29 -9.97 17.47
C SER A 43 4.94 -9.31 17.83
N GLN A 44 4.23 -9.86 18.81
CA GLN A 44 3.02 -9.21 19.33
C GLN A 44 3.33 -7.81 19.88
N SER A 45 4.50 -7.64 20.51
CA SER A 45 4.87 -6.36 21.09
C SER A 45 5.02 -5.26 20.04
N ASP A 46 5.54 -5.55 18.85
CA ASP A 46 5.69 -4.56 17.78
C ASP A 46 4.31 -4.15 17.24
N VAL A 47 3.40 -5.12 17.12
CA VAL A 47 2.01 -4.87 16.71
C VAL A 47 1.29 -4.00 17.73
N ASP A 48 1.37 -4.35 19.01
CA ASP A 48 0.71 -3.61 20.09
C ASP A 48 1.23 -2.16 20.17
N GLN A 49 2.54 -1.97 20.03
CA GLN A 49 3.16 -0.65 19.99
C GLN A 49 2.65 0.18 18.82
N LEU A 50 2.61 -0.41 17.62
CA LEU A 50 2.13 0.30 16.44
C LEU A 50 0.62 0.61 16.56
N VAL A 51 -0.21 -0.36 16.94
CA VAL A 51 -1.66 -0.15 17.20
C VAL A 51 -1.88 1.01 18.18
N ALA A 52 -1.14 1.05 19.29
CA ALA A 52 -1.27 2.13 20.27
C ALA A 52 -0.87 3.50 19.68
N SER A 53 0.22 3.55 18.91
CA SER A 53 0.67 4.78 18.26
C SER A 53 -0.33 5.30 17.22
N GLU A 54 -0.94 4.40 16.45
CA GLU A 54 -1.92 4.73 15.42
C GLU A 54 -3.22 5.24 16.05
N ARG A 55 -3.70 4.58 17.12
CA ARG A 55 -4.88 5.03 17.89
C ARG A 55 -4.67 6.38 18.59
N ALA A 56 -3.44 6.74 18.89
CA ALA A 56 -3.13 8.05 19.46
C ALA A 56 -3.18 9.19 18.42
N ARG A 57 -3.04 8.86 17.13
CA ARG A 57 -2.92 9.82 16.02
C ARG A 57 -4.16 9.89 15.16
N TYR A 58 -4.83 8.76 14.95
CA TYR A 58 -5.90 8.58 13.98
C TYR A 58 -7.16 8.03 14.62
N ARG A 59 -8.30 8.31 13.97
CA ARG A 59 -9.56 7.66 14.29
C ARG A 59 -9.59 6.28 13.65
N VAL A 60 -9.49 5.23 14.46
CA VAL A 60 -9.54 3.84 13.97
C VAL A 60 -10.98 3.32 14.05
N ASP A 61 -11.65 3.26 12.90
CA ASP A 61 -13.02 2.77 12.71
C ASP A 61 -13.03 1.33 12.15
N MET A 62 -12.26 0.43 12.77
CA MET A 62 -12.09 -0.96 12.33
C MET A 62 -12.22 -1.92 13.51
N ASP A 63 -12.71 -3.15 13.26
CA ASP A 63 -12.69 -4.22 14.26
C ASP A 63 -11.27 -4.40 14.85
N PRO A 64 -11.10 -4.50 16.18
CA PRO A 64 -9.77 -4.57 16.78
C PRO A 64 -8.90 -5.72 16.27
N ALA A 65 -9.46 -6.91 16.03
CA ALA A 65 -8.70 -8.06 15.55
C ALA A 65 -8.32 -7.90 14.07
N LEU A 66 -9.21 -7.31 13.27
CA LEU A 66 -8.92 -6.95 11.88
C LEU A 66 -7.82 -5.87 11.79
N PHE A 67 -7.86 -4.87 12.66
CA PHE A 67 -6.86 -3.81 12.70
C PHE A 67 -5.49 -4.34 13.13
N GLU A 68 -5.44 -5.17 14.17
CA GLU A 68 -4.21 -5.84 14.60
C GLU A 68 -3.57 -6.63 13.45
N ARG A 69 -4.38 -7.40 12.72
CA ARG A 69 -3.94 -8.19 11.56
C ARG A 69 -3.43 -7.30 10.42
N SER A 70 -4.11 -6.18 10.16
CA SER A 70 -3.69 -5.20 9.15
C SER A 70 -2.37 -4.52 9.53
N VAL A 71 -2.19 -4.18 10.81
CA VAL A 71 -0.95 -3.64 11.36
C VAL A 71 0.21 -4.62 11.24
N ARG A 72 -0.03 -5.90 11.54
CA ARG A 72 0.97 -6.96 11.38
C ARG A 72 1.40 -7.13 9.93
N LEU A 73 0.46 -7.06 8.98
CA LEU A 73 0.78 -7.07 7.55
C LEU A 73 1.59 -5.84 7.16
N ALA A 74 1.23 -4.64 7.65
CA ALA A 74 2.00 -3.42 7.40
C ALA A 74 3.46 -3.54 7.88
N LEU A 75 3.69 -4.07 9.09
CA LEU A 75 5.03 -4.31 9.63
C LEU A 75 5.81 -5.34 8.82
N ALA A 76 5.15 -6.40 8.35
CA ALA A 76 5.79 -7.42 7.54
C ALA A 76 6.22 -6.87 6.16
N LEU A 77 5.35 -6.09 5.52
CA LEU A 77 5.65 -5.38 4.28
C LEU A 77 6.82 -4.42 4.47
N GLU A 78 6.79 -3.59 5.52
CA GLU A 78 7.84 -2.63 5.83
C GLU A 78 9.18 -3.34 6.09
N ALA A 79 9.18 -4.41 6.89
CA ALA A 79 10.39 -5.17 7.20
C ALA A 79 11.03 -5.74 5.93
N VAL A 80 10.25 -6.41 5.07
CA VAL A 80 10.78 -7.00 3.84
C VAL A 80 11.25 -5.93 2.85
N ALA A 81 10.49 -4.84 2.69
CA ALA A 81 10.89 -3.73 1.83
C ALA A 81 12.24 -3.14 2.27
N ARG A 82 12.43 -2.93 3.58
CA ARG A 82 13.71 -2.43 4.12
C ARG A 82 14.85 -3.43 3.97
N GLU A 83 14.60 -4.71 4.25
CA GLU A 83 15.61 -5.78 4.13
C GLU A 83 16.09 -5.98 2.69
N GLN A 84 15.18 -5.86 1.72
CA GLN A 84 15.49 -5.96 0.29
C GLN A 84 15.87 -4.62 -0.35
N GLN A 85 15.93 -3.54 0.44
CA GLN A 85 16.30 -2.20 -0.02
C GLN A 85 15.40 -1.70 -1.17
N LEU A 86 14.08 -1.86 -1.02
CA LEU A 86 13.08 -1.40 -1.98
C LEU A 86 12.68 0.04 -1.67
N ASP A 87 12.81 0.93 -2.66
CA ASP A 87 12.40 2.34 -2.56
C ASP A 87 10.90 2.53 -2.86
N ALA A 88 10.33 1.58 -3.61
CA ALA A 88 8.91 1.56 -3.95
C ALA A 88 8.35 0.14 -3.89
N PHE A 89 7.04 0.05 -3.67
CA PHE A 89 6.31 -1.19 -3.51
C PHE A 89 4.98 -1.15 -4.28
N SER A 90 4.55 -2.30 -4.76
CA SER A 90 3.19 -2.49 -5.25
C SER A 90 2.80 -3.96 -5.16
N ALA A 91 1.53 -4.24 -4.90
CA ALA A 91 0.98 -5.58 -4.82
C ALA A 91 -0.51 -5.58 -5.18
N PHE A 92 -0.98 -6.71 -5.71
CA PHE A 92 -2.40 -6.94 -5.89
C PHE A 92 -3.10 -7.12 -4.53
N ASP A 93 -4.25 -6.48 -4.35
CA ASP A 93 -4.94 -6.46 -3.06
C ASP A 93 -5.31 -7.87 -2.55
N GLN A 94 -5.67 -8.77 -3.47
CA GLN A 94 -6.11 -10.12 -3.14
C GLN A 94 -4.96 -11.09 -2.80
N VAL A 95 -3.70 -10.68 -2.96
CA VAL A 95 -2.56 -11.60 -2.94
C VAL A 95 -2.40 -12.34 -1.61
N TRP A 96 -2.73 -11.69 -0.48
CA TRP A 96 -2.71 -12.31 0.86
C TRP A 96 -4.09 -12.65 1.42
N LEU A 97 -5.17 -12.23 0.77
CA LEU A 97 -6.53 -12.41 1.27
C LEU A 97 -6.89 -13.88 1.46
N THR A 98 -6.38 -14.75 0.58
CA THR A 98 -6.64 -16.20 0.60
C THR A 98 -5.59 -17.00 1.38
N ASP A 99 -4.50 -16.37 1.84
CA ASP A 99 -3.50 -17.02 2.68
C ASP A 99 -4.03 -17.15 4.12
N PRO A 100 -4.18 -18.38 4.67
CA PRO A 100 -4.76 -18.58 5.99
C PRO A 100 -3.91 -18.00 7.13
N ARG A 101 -2.63 -17.70 6.90
CA ARG A 101 -1.77 -17.02 7.87
C ARG A 101 -2.13 -15.53 7.95
N VAL A 102 -2.33 -14.90 6.79
CA VAL A 102 -2.52 -13.45 6.65
C VAL A 102 -4.00 -13.05 6.62
N GLY A 103 -4.77 -13.48 5.62
CA GLY A 103 -6.24 -13.37 5.60
C GLY A 103 -6.81 -11.94 5.51
N VAL A 104 -6.02 -10.96 5.07
CA VAL A 104 -6.44 -9.55 4.86
C VAL A 104 -5.76 -8.97 3.62
N ILE A 105 -6.37 -7.93 3.05
CA ILE A 105 -5.76 -7.12 1.99
C ILE A 105 -4.74 -6.13 2.57
N PRO A 106 -3.77 -5.62 1.80
CA PRO A 106 -2.69 -4.78 2.30
C PRO A 106 -3.02 -3.28 2.40
N SER A 107 -4.26 -2.82 2.16
CA SER A 107 -4.60 -1.40 1.97
C SER A 107 -4.11 -0.46 3.09
N TYR A 108 -4.29 -0.85 4.35
CA TYR A 108 -3.71 -0.09 5.48
C TYR A 108 -2.17 -0.04 5.41
N GLY A 109 -1.56 -1.19 5.13
CA GLY A 109 -0.11 -1.31 5.03
C GLY A 109 0.47 -0.48 3.89
N THR A 110 -0.16 -0.48 2.71
CA THR A 110 0.31 0.31 1.57
C THR A 110 0.21 1.82 1.83
N GLY A 111 -0.86 2.28 2.48
CA GLY A 111 -0.98 3.68 2.91
C GLY A 111 0.10 4.07 3.93
N ARG A 112 0.34 3.21 4.92
CA ARG A 112 1.38 3.41 5.93
C ARG A 112 2.79 3.43 5.33
N LEU A 113 3.09 2.56 4.36
CA LEU A 113 4.39 2.54 3.68
C LEU A 113 4.71 3.93 3.09
N CYS A 114 3.73 4.59 2.47
CA CYS A 114 3.90 5.95 1.96
C CYS A 114 4.29 6.94 3.06
N GLU A 115 3.63 6.89 4.21
CA GLU A 115 3.93 7.76 5.34
C GLU A 115 5.36 7.57 5.86
N VAL A 116 5.87 6.33 5.87
CA VAL A 116 7.23 6.01 6.33
C VAL A 116 8.29 6.09 5.23
N GLY A 117 7.94 6.67 4.07
CA GLY A 117 8.84 7.02 2.99
C GLY A 117 9.08 5.91 1.95
N ILE A 118 8.24 4.87 1.90
CA ILE A 118 8.29 3.83 0.86
C ILE A 118 7.13 4.06 -0.10
N ALA A 119 7.45 4.53 -1.31
CA ALA A 119 6.43 4.83 -2.31
C ALA A 119 5.60 3.61 -2.64
N THR A 120 4.28 3.74 -2.61
CA THR A 120 3.42 2.59 -2.82
C THR A 120 2.23 2.94 -3.70
N ALA A 121 1.99 2.11 -4.70
CA ALA A 121 0.74 2.11 -5.45
C ALA A 121 0.03 0.75 -5.28
N PRO A 122 -1.30 0.73 -5.25
CA PRO A 122 -2.08 -0.49 -5.12
C PRO A 122 -2.08 -1.32 -6.42
N GLU A 123 -2.72 -2.49 -6.38
CA GLU A 123 -3.04 -3.34 -7.54
C GLU A 123 -1.89 -3.82 -8.44
N GLY A 124 -0.65 -3.75 -7.97
CA GLY A 124 0.52 -4.11 -8.78
C GLY A 124 0.95 -3.03 -9.78
N ASP A 125 0.44 -1.81 -9.66
CA ASP A 125 0.79 -0.66 -10.49
C ASP A 125 2.22 -0.14 -10.20
N ALA A 126 3.21 -0.82 -10.76
CA ALA A 126 4.60 -0.39 -10.62
C ALA A 126 4.88 0.97 -11.28
N ALA A 127 4.18 1.33 -12.36
CA ALA A 127 4.41 2.59 -13.05
C ALA A 127 4.00 3.77 -12.16
N THR A 128 2.86 3.66 -11.48
CA THR A 128 2.39 4.68 -10.54
C THR A 128 3.22 4.69 -9.25
N ALA A 129 3.69 3.53 -8.77
CA ALA A 129 4.61 3.48 -7.63
C ALA A 129 5.93 4.24 -7.92
N ILE A 130 6.47 4.09 -9.14
CA ILE A 130 7.67 4.82 -9.62
C ILE A 130 7.39 6.32 -9.75
N ALA A 131 6.22 6.70 -10.26
CA ALA A 131 5.82 8.10 -10.33
C ALA A 131 5.68 8.71 -8.92
N GLN A 132 5.08 7.98 -7.99
CA GLN A 132 4.96 8.42 -6.60
C GLN A 132 6.31 8.53 -5.91
N LEU A 133 7.26 7.61 -6.17
CA LEU A 133 8.64 7.71 -5.69
C LEU A 133 9.28 9.01 -6.18
N THR A 134 9.18 9.28 -7.48
CA THR A 134 9.71 10.51 -8.09
C THR A 134 9.11 11.75 -7.44
N LEU A 135 7.80 11.76 -7.18
CA LEU A 135 7.12 12.88 -6.54
C LEU A 135 7.50 13.04 -5.06
N GLN A 136 7.70 11.95 -4.33
CA GLN A 136 8.17 12.02 -2.94
C GLN A 136 9.59 12.58 -2.84
N GLU A 137 10.48 12.23 -3.77
CA GLU A 137 11.82 12.81 -3.84
C GLU A 137 11.80 14.33 -4.11
N LEU A 138 10.83 14.80 -4.89
CA LEU A 138 10.71 16.22 -5.26
C LEU A 138 9.94 17.06 -4.25
N ALA A 139 8.90 16.50 -3.63
CA ALA A 139 7.92 17.22 -2.81
C ALA A 139 7.86 16.76 -1.35
N GLY A 140 8.61 15.72 -0.97
CA GLY A 140 8.65 15.15 0.37
C GLY A 140 7.55 14.13 0.66
N GLN A 141 6.30 14.41 0.29
CA GLN A 141 5.16 13.50 0.46
C GLN A 141 4.29 13.48 -0.80
N ALA A 142 3.85 12.28 -1.20
CA ALA A 142 2.90 12.08 -2.28
C ALA A 142 2.03 10.85 -1.98
N THR A 143 0.93 10.73 -2.72
CA THR A 143 0.03 9.57 -2.64
C THR A 143 -0.55 9.27 -4.01
N THR A 144 -0.86 8.00 -4.23
CA THR A 144 -1.60 7.55 -5.40
C THR A 144 -3.08 7.77 -5.16
N LEU A 145 -3.80 8.18 -6.20
CA LEU A 145 -5.21 8.49 -6.20
C LEU A 145 -5.82 8.07 -7.54
N GLU A 146 -7.11 7.73 -7.51
CA GLU A 146 -7.89 7.45 -8.71
C GLU A 146 -9.12 8.35 -8.78
N ASN A 147 -9.62 8.59 -9.99
CA ASN A 147 -10.90 9.28 -10.20
C ASN A 147 -12.03 8.37 -9.71
N TYR A 148 -12.55 8.62 -8.51
CA TYR A 148 -13.49 7.69 -7.86
C TYR A 148 -14.95 8.08 -8.09
N VAL A 149 -15.28 9.37 -7.97
CA VAL A 149 -16.63 9.89 -8.26
C VAL A 149 -16.51 11.18 -9.06
N ILE A 150 -17.28 11.27 -10.15
CA ILE A 150 -17.39 12.47 -10.97
C ILE A 150 -18.74 13.13 -10.67
N ASP A 151 -18.72 14.34 -10.15
CA ASP A 151 -19.88 15.17 -9.86
C ASP A 151 -20.00 16.25 -10.94
N PHE A 152 -20.84 15.99 -11.94
CA PHE A 152 -21.06 16.90 -13.05
C PHE A 152 -21.85 18.16 -12.65
N ASP A 153 -22.72 18.06 -11.64
CA ASP A 153 -23.53 19.20 -11.19
C ASP A 153 -22.64 20.26 -10.52
N ASN A 154 -21.60 19.82 -9.82
CA ASN A 154 -20.64 20.69 -9.16
C ASN A 154 -19.31 20.87 -9.91
N ASN A 155 -19.17 20.32 -11.13
CA ASN A 155 -17.92 20.29 -11.90
C ASN A 155 -16.71 19.83 -11.06
N ALA A 156 -16.88 18.77 -10.29
CA ALA A 156 -15.89 18.27 -9.34
C ALA A 156 -15.60 16.78 -9.55
N VAL A 157 -14.40 16.36 -9.14
CA VAL A 157 -14.01 14.95 -9.07
C VAL A 157 -13.52 14.66 -7.67
N MET A 158 -14.06 13.61 -7.05
CA MET A 158 -13.54 13.05 -5.81
C MET A 158 -12.49 12.00 -6.14
N PHE A 159 -11.30 12.18 -5.58
CA PHE A 159 -10.20 11.26 -5.68
C PHE A 159 -10.15 10.32 -4.48
N SER A 160 -9.97 9.02 -4.71
CA SER A 160 -9.85 8.01 -3.65
C SER A 160 -9.20 6.74 -4.19
N HIS A 161 -9.02 5.74 -3.33
CA HIS A 161 -8.80 4.34 -3.65
C HIS A 161 -9.57 3.47 -2.63
N ASP A 162 -9.68 2.15 -2.85
CA ASP A 162 -10.28 1.17 -1.93
C ASP A 162 -9.42 0.91 -0.67
N GLY A 163 -9.20 1.97 0.12
CA GLY A 163 -8.52 1.93 1.41
C GLY A 163 -7.04 2.33 1.40
N HIS A 164 -6.43 2.57 0.23
CA HIS A 164 -5.09 3.16 0.14
C HIS A 164 -5.14 4.69 0.25
N GLY A 165 -4.17 5.27 0.94
CA GLY A 165 -3.91 6.70 0.93
C GLY A 165 -2.83 7.04 1.95
N ASN A 166 -1.94 7.97 1.64
CA ASN A 166 -0.86 8.40 2.54
C ASN A 166 -1.43 9.23 3.72
N PRO A 167 -1.42 8.72 4.97
CA PRO A 167 -1.93 9.45 6.12
C PRO A 167 -1.21 10.77 6.40
N ALA A 168 0.06 10.92 5.97
CA ALA A 168 0.84 12.14 6.16
C ALA A 168 0.29 13.36 5.40
N LEU A 169 -0.51 13.11 4.35
CA LEU A 169 -1.21 14.16 3.58
C LEU A 169 -2.61 14.47 4.13
N GLY A 170 -3.06 13.74 5.15
CA GLY A 170 -4.36 13.94 5.76
C GLY A 170 -4.41 15.15 6.68
N THR A 171 -5.60 15.76 6.81
CA THR A 171 -5.83 16.85 7.76
C THR A 171 -5.58 16.36 9.20
N PRO A 172 -4.70 17.01 9.98
CA PRO A 172 -4.39 16.61 11.35
C PRO A 172 -5.65 16.46 12.21
N GLY A 173 -5.77 15.32 12.90
CA GLY A 173 -6.93 15.01 13.75
C GLY A 173 -8.20 14.57 13.00
N ALA A 174 -8.19 14.56 11.67
CA ALA A 174 -9.33 14.13 10.84
C ALA A 174 -9.06 12.84 10.04
N VAL A 175 -7.84 12.30 10.12
CA VAL A 175 -7.48 11.04 9.45
C VAL A 175 -8.19 9.87 10.13
N SER A 176 -8.84 9.04 9.31
CA SER A 176 -9.51 7.82 9.74
C SER A 176 -8.91 6.58 9.07
N VAL A 177 -8.62 5.56 9.86
CA VAL A 177 -8.32 4.21 9.36
C VAL A 177 -9.63 3.42 9.39
N LYS A 178 -10.04 2.89 8.24
CA LYS A 178 -11.34 2.21 8.04
C LYS A 178 -11.11 0.78 7.59
#